data_AF-A0A4R4E769-F1
#
_entry.id   AF-A0A4R4E769-F1
#
_cell.length_a   1.000
_cell.length_b   1.000
_cell.length_c   1.000
_cell.angle_alpha   90.00
_cell.angle_beta   90.00
_cell.angle_gamma   90.00
#
_symmetry.space_group_name_H-M   'P 1'
#
loop_
_entity.id
_entity.type
_entity.pdbx_description
1 polymer ?
#
loop_
_entity_poly.entity_id
_entity_poly.type
_entity_poly.pdbx_seq_one_letter_code
_entity_poly.pdbx_strand_id
1 'polypeptide(L)'
;MKKIRLFLGNPFNDARITNLRLVQFAQDASEALKGEFAELAVLINDRVELVLVTLTRVATGRTKGSSDTDAVDAYIKKAHSMMKKHRAHIAVATGGEDSEGFRAFYPDGLSGYGFGELSREKAPLVYKRVTDSLATYGAGLSADIRTALASIETGWTALRAGQKTTLENLDGNRNERDEARLELEWVLIDALHEVGKKYKKEPKKGEGFFKPRLLLPKGRKKAEADVPAGAVPATTAAANA
;
A
#
# COMPACT_ATOMS: atom_id res chain seq x y z
N MET A 1 -34.67 -20.68 -4.06
CA MET A 1 -34.24 -19.47 -4.81
C MET A 1 -32.72 -19.23 -4.88
N LYS A 2 -31.89 -19.72 -3.93
CA LYS A 2 -30.42 -19.52 -3.98
C LYS A 2 -29.74 -20.07 -5.24
N LYS A 3 -30.18 -21.21 -5.77
CA LYS A 3 -29.58 -21.84 -6.97
C LYS A 3 -29.78 -21.01 -8.25
N ILE A 4 -30.96 -20.41 -8.43
CA ILE A 4 -31.25 -19.54 -9.58
C ILE A 4 -30.41 -18.26 -9.50
N ARG A 5 -30.22 -17.69 -8.29
CA ARG A 5 -29.31 -16.55 -8.09
C ARG A 5 -27.83 -16.88 -8.34
N LEU A 6 -27.39 -18.11 -8.08
CA LEU A 6 -26.02 -18.54 -8.40
C LEU A 6 -25.80 -18.74 -9.90
N PHE A 7 -26.86 -19.06 -10.64
CA PHE A 7 -26.81 -19.22 -12.09
C PHE A 7 -26.89 -17.88 -12.83
N LEU A 8 -27.74 -16.97 -12.37
CA LEU A 8 -27.96 -15.65 -13.00
C LEU A 8 -27.10 -14.52 -12.42
N GLY A 9 -26.53 -14.72 -11.23
CA GLY A 9 -25.64 -13.77 -10.57
C GLY A 9 -24.18 -14.18 -10.70
N ASN A 10 -23.30 -13.36 -10.12
CA ASN A 10 -21.87 -13.65 -10.10
C ASN A 10 -21.51 -14.53 -8.88
N PRO A 11 -21.19 -15.83 -9.08
CA PRO A 11 -20.87 -16.75 -7.98
C PRO A 11 -19.49 -16.48 -7.37
N PHE A 12 -18.65 -15.67 -8.02
CA PHE A 12 -17.32 -15.28 -7.56
C PHE A 12 -17.35 -14.01 -6.69
N ASN A 13 -18.53 -13.41 -6.48
CA ASN A 13 -18.74 -12.24 -5.62
C ASN A 13 -18.77 -12.52 -4.11
N ASP A 14 -18.10 -13.56 -3.67
CA ASP A 14 -17.89 -13.81 -2.25
C ASP A 14 -16.62 -13.09 -1.80
N ALA A 15 -16.73 -12.24 -0.76
CA ALA A 15 -15.59 -11.51 -0.18
C ALA A 15 -14.46 -12.43 0.32
N ARG A 16 -14.76 -13.72 0.55
CA ARG A 16 -13.77 -14.73 0.95
C ARG A 16 -12.93 -15.25 -0.23
N ILE A 17 -13.35 -15.00 -1.46
CA ILE A 17 -12.60 -15.35 -2.68
C ILE A 17 -11.60 -14.23 -2.94
N THR A 18 -10.33 -14.52 -2.67
CA THR A 18 -9.22 -13.60 -2.93
C THR A 18 -8.80 -13.65 -4.40
N ASN A 19 -8.17 -12.58 -4.91
CA ASN A 19 -7.69 -12.52 -6.30
C ASN A 19 -6.77 -13.71 -6.63
N LEU A 20 -5.87 -14.08 -5.71
CA LEU A 20 -4.97 -15.23 -5.91
C LEU A 20 -5.73 -16.56 -6.03
N ARG A 21 -6.77 -16.76 -5.23
CA ARG A 21 -7.61 -17.98 -5.30
C ARG A 21 -8.43 -18.02 -6.57
N LEU A 22 -8.96 -16.87 -7.00
CA LEU A 22 -9.66 -16.73 -8.27
C LEU A 22 -8.72 -17.05 -9.43
N VAL A 23 -7.50 -16.53 -9.43
CA VAL A 23 -6.47 -16.83 -10.45
C VAL A 23 -6.11 -18.31 -10.47
N GLN A 24 -5.86 -18.94 -9.32
CA GLN A 24 -5.56 -20.37 -9.24
C GLN A 24 -6.71 -21.23 -9.76
N PHE A 25 -7.94 -20.87 -9.41
CA PHE A 25 -9.14 -21.52 -9.92
C PHE A 25 -9.26 -21.34 -11.44
N ALA A 26 -9.01 -20.13 -11.96
CA ALA A 26 -9.09 -19.82 -13.39
C ALA A 26 -8.04 -20.57 -14.21
N GLN A 27 -6.79 -20.68 -13.72
CA GLN A 27 -5.73 -21.46 -14.36
C GLN A 27 -6.04 -22.95 -14.42
N ASP A 28 -6.61 -23.51 -13.34
CA ASP A 28 -7.02 -24.91 -13.31
C ASP A 28 -8.20 -25.17 -14.27
N ALA A 29 -9.16 -24.24 -14.30
CA ALA A 29 -10.29 -24.30 -15.22
C ALA A 29 -9.85 -24.15 -16.68
N SER A 30 -8.97 -23.21 -17.00
CA SER A 30 -8.48 -23.02 -18.37
C SER A 30 -7.75 -24.26 -18.86
N GLU A 31 -6.90 -24.89 -18.04
CA GLU A 31 -6.23 -26.15 -18.37
C GLU A 31 -7.23 -27.27 -18.69
N ALA A 32 -8.25 -27.44 -17.85
CA ALA A 32 -9.29 -28.44 -18.06
C ALA A 32 -10.12 -28.17 -19.34
N LEU A 33 -10.31 -26.89 -19.68
CA LEU A 33 -11.12 -26.46 -20.83
C LEU A 33 -10.37 -26.57 -22.17
N LYS A 34 -9.04 -26.63 -22.20
CA LYS A 34 -8.23 -26.61 -23.44
C LYS A 34 -8.67 -27.64 -24.50
N GLY A 35 -9.12 -28.82 -24.07
CA GLY A 35 -9.51 -29.89 -24.99
C GLY A 35 -10.83 -29.63 -25.72
N GLU A 36 -11.86 -29.17 -25.00
CA GLU A 36 -13.22 -29.10 -25.53
C GLU A 36 -13.75 -27.67 -25.73
N PHE A 37 -13.11 -26.69 -25.08
CA PHE A 37 -13.50 -25.28 -25.05
C PHE A 37 -12.25 -24.39 -25.16
N ALA A 38 -11.40 -24.66 -26.17
CA ALA A 38 -10.10 -24.02 -26.33
C ALA A 38 -10.16 -22.48 -26.36
N GLU A 39 -11.16 -21.90 -27.03
CA GLU A 39 -11.33 -20.44 -27.09
C GLU A 39 -11.58 -19.81 -25.71
N LEU A 40 -12.42 -20.45 -24.89
CA LEU A 40 -12.66 -20.02 -23.51
C LEU A 40 -11.40 -20.18 -22.66
N ALA A 41 -10.64 -21.26 -22.85
CA ALA A 41 -9.37 -21.46 -22.14
C ALA A 41 -8.35 -20.35 -22.44
N VAL A 42 -8.25 -19.92 -23.70
CA VAL A 42 -7.39 -18.79 -24.11
C VAL A 42 -7.88 -17.50 -23.45
N LEU A 43 -9.17 -17.19 -23.56
CA LEU A 43 -9.74 -15.96 -23.00
C LEU A 43 -9.57 -15.88 -21.48
N ILE A 44 -9.74 -17.00 -20.76
CA ILE A 44 -9.49 -17.08 -19.32
C ILE A 44 -8.02 -16.77 -19.01
N ASN A 45 -7.07 -17.34 -19.76
CA ASN A 45 -5.65 -17.12 -19.53
C ASN A 45 -5.25 -15.66 -19.77
N ASP A 46 -5.74 -15.04 -20.84
CA ASP A 46 -5.49 -13.61 -21.12
C ASP A 46 -5.96 -12.73 -19.95
N ARG A 47 -7.14 -13.03 -19.39
CA ARG A 47 -7.67 -12.30 -18.22
C ARG A 47 -6.93 -12.61 -16.93
N VAL A 48 -6.43 -13.83 -16.74
CA VAL A 48 -5.54 -14.17 -15.62
C VAL A 48 -4.26 -13.33 -15.65
N GLU A 49 -3.64 -13.16 -16.82
CA GLU A 49 -2.42 -12.36 -16.95
C GLU A 49 -2.65 -10.90 -16.56
N LEU A 50 -3.76 -10.30 -16.98
CA LEU A 50 -4.13 -8.93 -16.58
C LEU A 50 -4.27 -8.78 -15.06
N VAL A 51 -4.91 -9.75 -14.40
CA VAL A 51 -5.03 -9.75 -12.93
C VAL A 51 -3.66 -9.88 -12.25
N LEU A 52 -2.77 -10.73 -12.78
CA LEU A 52 -1.42 -10.90 -12.24
C LEU A 52 -0.55 -9.64 -12.39
N VAL A 53 -0.68 -8.93 -13.52
CA VAL A 53 -0.01 -7.63 -13.72
C VAL A 53 -0.47 -6.62 -12.66
N THR A 54 -1.79 -6.53 -12.42
CA THR A 54 -2.34 -5.63 -11.40
C THR A 54 -1.86 -5.98 -10.00
N LEU A 55 -1.83 -7.28 -9.64
CA LEU A 55 -1.29 -7.74 -8.35
C LEU A 55 0.19 -7.39 -8.18
N THR A 56 0.99 -7.51 -9.24
CA THR A 56 2.42 -7.16 -9.24
C THR A 56 2.62 -5.66 -9.07
N ARG A 57 1.78 -4.82 -9.72
CA ARG A 57 1.77 -3.36 -9.54
C ARG A 57 1.44 -2.97 -8.10
N VAL A 58 0.48 -3.64 -7.47
CA VAL A 58 0.13 -3.39 -6.05
C VAL A 58 1.26 -3.83 -5.12
N ALA A 59 1.89 -4.98 -5.39
CA ALA A 59 3.02 -5.47 -4.60
C ALA A 59 4.22 -4.52 -4.66
N THR A 60 4.56 -4.04 -5.86
CA THR A 60 5.63 -3.03 -6.07
C THR A 60 5.30 -1.66 -5.47
N GLY A 61 4.03 -1.25 -5.53
CA GLY A 61 3.55 -0.05 -4.81
C GLY A 61 3.70 -0.15 -3.29
N ARG A 62 3.49 -1.34 -2.72
CA ARG A 62 3.68 -1.58 -1.27
C ARG A 62 5.14 -1.57 -0.84
N THR A 63 6.05 -2.15 -1.62
CA THR A 63 7.49 -2.03 -1.35
C THR A 63 7.95 -0.57 -1.46
N LYS A 64 7.35 0.21 -2.36
CA LYS A 64 7.61 1.65 -2.46
C LYS A 64 7.13 2.43 -1.23
N GLY A 65 6.02 2.05 -0.60
CA GLY A 65 5.54 2.67 0.65
C GLY A 65 6.52 2.55 1.84
N SER A 66 7.29 1.45 1.93
CA SER A 66 8.42 1.35 2.88
C SER A 66 9.55 2.31 2.50
N SER A 67 9.90 2.35 1.21
CA SER A 67 10.94 3.26 0.70
C SER A 67 10.57 4.74 0.81
N ASP A 68 9.28 5.08 0.80
CA ASP A 68 8.80 6.45 0.91
C ASP A 68 8.99 6.98 2.34
N THR A 69 8.85 6.11 3.34
CA THR A 69 9.16 6.42 4.75
C THR A 69 10.66 6.65 4.93
N ASP A 70 11.47 5.77 4.35
CA ASP A 70 12.93 5.91 4.33
C ASP A 70 13.39 7.16 3.55
N ALA A 71 12.67 7.53 2.49
CA ALA A 71 12.95 8.72 1.70
C ALA A 71 12.69 10.01 2.48
N VAL A 72 11.64 10.06 3.31
CA VAL A 72 11.38 11.17 4.24
C VAL A 72 12.49 11.30 5.27
N ASP A 73 12.90 10.19 5.87
CA ASP A 73 13.94 10.21 6.89
C ASP A 73 15.30 10.56 6.26
N ALA A 74 15.59 10.07 5.05
CA ALA A 74 16.77 10.44 4.27
C ALA A 74 16.76 11.93 3.88
N TYR A 75 15.60 12.48 3.52
CA TYR A 75 15.46 13.89 3.18
C TYR A 75 15.71 14.78 4.40
N ILE A 76 15.17 14.42 5.56
CA ILE A 76 15.44 15.10 6.85
C ILE A 76 16.94 15.07 7.17
N LYS A 77 17.61 13.92 7.03
CA LYS A 77 19.07 13.80 7.21
C LYS A 77 19.84 14.70 6.23
N LYS A 78 19.41 14.76 4.97
CA LYS A 78 20.04 15.58 3.94
C LYS A 78 19.89 17.07 4.26
N ALA A 79 18.70 17.51 4.64
CA ALA A 79 18.43 18.89 5.05
C ALA A 79 19.28 19.29 6.27
N HIS A 80 19.33 18.44 7.30
CA HIS A 80 20.21 18.63 8.47
C HIS A 80 21.68 18.76 8.07
N SER A 81 22.17 17.86 7.20
CA SER A 81 23.56 17.88 6.74
C SER A 81 23.89 19.14 5.94
N MET A 82 22.94 19.61 5.13
CA MET A 82 23.07 20.86 4.37
C MET A 82 23.14 22.07 5.32
N MET A 83 22.22 22.16 6.27
CA MET A 83 22.22 23.24 7.28
C MET A 83 23.49 23.22 8.12
N LYS A 84 24.00 22.04 8.49
CA LYS A 84 25.27 21.90 9.21
C LYS A 84 26.46 22.37 8.37
N LYS A 85 26.53 21.95 7.11
CA LYS A 85 27.63 22.29 6.19
C LYS A 85 27.72 23.80 5.93
N HIS A 86 26.59 24.47 5.78
CA HIS A 86 26.55 25.89 5.40
C HIS A 86 26.52 26.86 6.60
N ARG A 87 26.49 26.36 7.84
CA ARG A 87 26.39 27.18 9.07
C ARG A 87 27.41 28.32 9.12
N ALA A 88 28.69 28.01 8.90
CA ALA A 88 29.75 29.02 8.98
C ALA A 88 29.58 30.12 7.92
N HIS A 89 29.18 29.75 6.71
CA HIS A 89 28.92 30.71 5.64
C HIS A 89 27.69 31.59 5.94
N ILE A 90 26.64 31.00 6.53
CA ILE A 90 25.46 31.75 6.96
C ILE A 90 25.82 32.71 8.08
N ALA A 91 26.61 32.29 9.07
CA ALA A 91 27.10 33.17 10.14
C ALA A 91 27.87 34.37 9.57
N VAL A 92 28.85 34.12 8.69
CA VAL A 92 29.64 35.22 8.09
C VAL A 92 28.75 36.17 7.29
N ALA A 93 27.86 35.64 6.45
CA ALA A 93 26.99 36.45 5.59
C ALA A 93 25.92 37.26 6.34
N THR A 94 25.55 36.81 7.54
CA THR A 94 24.50 37.45 8.35
C THR A 94 25.06 38.31 9.49
N GLY A 95 26.39 38.47 9.60
CA GLY A 95 27.01 39.34 10.60
C GLY A 95 27.41 38.66 11.92
N GLY A 96 27.61 37.35 11.92
CA GLY A 96 28.08 36.54 13.06
C GLY A 96 27.00 35.63 13.67
N GLU A 97 27.39 34.73 14.56
CA GLU A 97 26.45 33.79 15.20
C GLU A 97 25.47 34.47 16.18
N ASP A 98 25.83 35.65 16.67
CA ASP A 98 24.97 36.46 17.55
C ASP A 98 24.02 37.39 16.82
N SER A 99 24.10 37.45 15.48
CA SER A 99 23.26 38.34 14.70
C SER A 99 21.82 37.85 14.62
N GLU A 100 20.90 38.79 14.43
CA GLU A 100 19.49 38.50 14.20
C GLU A 100 19.29 37.62 12.95
N GLY A 101 20.06 37.88 11.90
CA GLY A 101 20.01 37.09 10.66
C GLY A 101 20.43 35.63 10.87
N PHE A 102 21.47 35.38 11.67
CA PHE A 102 21.87 34.00 11.98
C PHE A 102 20.81 33.28 12.82
N ARG A 103 20.27 33.97 13.84
CA ARG A 103 19.22 33.43 14.72
C ARG A 103 17.90 33.19 14.00
N ALA A 104 17.61 33.92 12.91
CA ALA A 104 16.45 33.64 12.06
C ALA A 104 16.56 32.25 11.38
N PHE A 105 17.74 31.88 10.89
CA PHE A 105 18.00 30.54 10.36
C PHE A 105 18.13 29.48 11.47
N TYR A 106 18.71 29.80 12.62
CA TYR A 106 19.02 28.85 13.69
C TYR A 106 18.51 29.33 15.06
N PRO A 107 17.19 29.45 15.29
CA PRO A 107 16.66 29.99 16.54
C PRO A 107 16.96 29.09 17.74
N ASP A 108 16.97 27.78 17.50
CA ASP A 108 17.36 26.76 18.49
C ASP A 108 18.78 26.24 18.22
N GLY A 109 19.60 26.96 17.44
CA GLY A 109 20.88 26.44 16.96
C GLY A 109 20.73 25.25 15.98
N LEU A 110 21.71 24.36 15.97
CA LEU A 110 21.72 23.16 15.10
C LEU A 110 20.79 22.05 15.61
N SER A 111 20.42 22.04 16.90
CA SER A 111 19.56 21.00 17.46
C SER A 111 18.16 21.03 16.85
N GLY A 112 17.65 22.23 16.52
CA GLY A 112 16.38 22.40 15.78
C GLY A 112 16.35 21.73 14.40
N TYR A 113 17.49 21.31 13.87
CA TYR A 113 17.62 20.54 12.62
C TYR A 113 18.06 19.09 12.85
N GLY A 114 18.28 18.67 14.09
CA GLY A 114 18.84 17.37 14.45
C GLY A 114 17.91 16.21 14.11
N PHE A 115 18.50 15.08 13.71
CA PHE A 115 17.81 13.82 13.45
C PHE A 115 17.32 13.22 14.78
N GLY A 116 16.14 13.67 15.22
CA GLY A 116 15.53 13.33 16.52
C GLY A 116 14.60 14.43 17.01
N GLU A 117 14.95 15.70 16.78
CA GLU A 117 14.12 16.87 17.13
C GLU A 117 13.25 17.33 15.95
N LEU A 118 13.77 17.19 14.72
CA LEU A 118 13.04 17.50 13.50
C LEU A 118 12.11 16.34 13.13
N SER A 119 10.95 16.28 13.79
CA SER A 119 9.88 15.33 13.45
C SER A 119 9.24 15.70 12.11
N ARG A 120 8.58 14.73 11.46
CA ARG A 120 7.84 14.94 10.20
C ARG A 120 6.77 16.05 10.31
N GLU A 121 6.24 16.25 11.50
CA GLU A 121 5.25 17.29 11.81
C GLU A 121 5.88 18.69 11.88
N LYS A 122 7.11 18.78 12.41
CA LYS A 122 7.83 20.05 12.59
C LYS A 122 8.61 20.48 11.33
N ALA A 123 9.04 19.51 10.52
CA ALA A 123 9.77 19.72 9.27
C ALA A 123 9.18 20.82 8.35
N PRO A 124 7.87 20.86 8.03
CA PRO A 124 7.32 21.90 7.15
C PRO A 124 7.48 23.32 7.74
N LEU A 125 7.27 23.49 9.05
CA LEU A 125 7.42 24.78 9.71
C LEU A 125 8.87 25.25 9.72
N VAL A 126 9.81 24.33 9.94
CA VAL A 126 11.24 24.64 9.93
C VAL A 126 11.72 24.98 8.52
N TYR A 127 11.30 24.24 7.49
CA TYR A 127 11.70 24.53 6.11
C TYR A 127 11.12 25.83 5.58
N LYS A 128 9.85 26.13 5.90
CA LYS A 128 9.25 27.42 5.57
C LYS A 128 10.01 28.58 6.22
N ARG A 129 10.42 28.44 7.48
CA ARG A 129 11.24 29.44 8.17
C ARG A 129 12.58 29.68 7.48
N VAL A 130 13.22 28.63 6.96
CA VAL A 130 14.46 28.76 6.18
C VAL A 130 14.21 29.60 4.92
N THR A 131 13.10 29.35 4.20
CA THR A 131 12.71 30.16 3.03
C THR A 131 12.40 31.61 3.41
N ASP A 132 11.66 31.84 4.49
CA ASP A 132 11.33 33.18 4.98
C ASP A 132 12.61 33.94 5.38
N SER A 133 13.52 33.28 6.11
CA SER A 133 14.82 33.84 6.51
C SER A 133 15.72 34.12 5.31
N LEU A 134 15.63 33.30 4.27
CA LEU A 134 16.35 33.48 3.01
C LEU A 134 15.85 34.73 2.26
N ALA A 135 14.54 34.99 2.28
CA ALA A 135 13.97 36.20 1.67
C ALA A 135 14.44 37.48 2.38
N THR A 136 14.55 37.44 3.72
CA THR A 136 14.94 38.61 4.52
C THR A 136 16.45 38.84 4.59
N TYR A 137 17.24 37.80 4.83
CA TYR A 137 18.68 37.92 5.11
C TYR A 137 19.58 37.30 4.02
N GLY A 138 19.00 36.73 2.96
CA GLY A 138 19.75 35.99 1.95
C GLY A 138 20.63 36.83 1.03
N ALA A 139 20.51 38.16 1.01
CA ALA A 139 21.26 39.02 0.09
C ALA A 139 22.79 38.86 0.22
N GLY A 140 23.29 38.58 1.42
CA GLY A 140 24.71 38.35 1.69
C GLY A 140 25.20 36.93 1.34
N LEU A 141 24.30 36.01 1.01
CA LEU A 141 24.64 34.62 0.69
C LEU A 141 25.00 34.46 -0.79
N SER A 142 25.96 33.59 -1.07
CA SER A 142 26.29 33.21 -2.44
C SER A 142 25.07 32.59 -3.14
N ALA A 143 25.01 32.73 -4.46
CA ALA A 143 23.92 32.18 -5.27
C ALA A 143 23.73 30.66 -5.04
N ASP A 144 24.84 29.93 -4.87
CA ASP A 144 24.82 28.49 -4.62
C ASP A 144 24.14 28.14 -3.29
N ILE A 145 24.46 28.87 -2.20
CA ILE A 145 23.86 28.64 -0.89
C ILE A 145 22.38 29.01 -0.91
N ARG A 146 22.03 30.12 -1.55
CA ARG A 146 20.62 30.52 -1.70
C ARG A 146 19.81 29.46 -2.45
N THR A 147 20.35 28.93 -3.54
CA THR A 147 19.72 27.88 -4.34
C THR A 147 19.56 26.60 -3.51
N ALA A 148 20.60 26.21 -2.76
CA ALA A 148 20.55 25.03 -1.90
C ALA A 148 19.47 25.18 -0.80
N LEU A 149 19.41 26.32 -0.11
CA LEU A 149 18.43 26.57 0.95
C LEU A 149 16.99 26.66 0.42
N ALA A 150 16.77 27.33 -0.73
CA ALA A 150 15.46 27.41 -1.37
C ALA A 150 14.94 26.03 -1.84
N SER A 151 15.85 25.08 -2.11
CA SER A 151 15.48 23.72 -2.53
C SER A 151 14.91 22.85 -1.40
N ILE A 152 15.03 23.28 -0.13
CA ILE A 152 14.63 22.48 1.04
C ILE A 152 13.10 22.40 1.17
N GLU A 153 12.39 23.54 1.07
CA GLU A 153 10.92 23.55 1.17
C GLU A 153 10.26 22.91 -0.06
N THR A 154 10.78 23.21 -1.25
CA THR A 154 10.26 22.68 -2.51
C THR A 154 10.46 21.16 -2.61
N GLY A 155 11.64 20.66 -2.22
CA GLY A 155 11.91 19.22 -2.19
C GLY A 155 11.07 18.48 -1.14
N TRP A 156 10.82 19.07 0.02
CA TRP A 156 9.90 18.50 1.02
C TRP A 156 8.47 18.41 0.50
N THR A 157 7.98 19.49 -0.12
CA THR A 157 6.62 19.56 -0.66
C THR A 157 6.42 18.53 -1.77
N ALA A 158 7.38 18.40 -2.68
CA ALA A 158 7.35 17.39 -3.74
C ALA A 158 7.33 15.95 -3.18
N LEU A 159 8.14 15.68 -2.15
CA LEU A 159 8.18 14.38 -1.49
C LEU A 159 6.84 14.02 -0.83
N ARG A 160 6.21 14.98 -0.15
CA ARG A 160 4.90 14.78 0.50
C ARG A 160 3.76 14.65 -0.50
N ALA A 161 3.80 15.38 -1.61
CA ALA A 161 2.86 15.22 -2.72
C ALA A 161 2.95 13.80 -3.31
N GLY A 162 4.18 13.29 -3.53
CA GLY A 162 4.41 11.92 -3.98
C GLY A 162 3.82 10.87 -3.04
N GLN A 163 4.00 11.03 -1.72
CA GLN A 163 3.41 10.12 -0.72
C GLN A 163 1.87 10.14 -0.72
N LYS A 164 1.26 11.32 -0.87
CA LYS A 164 -0.20 11.46 -0.94
C LYS A 164 -0.75 10.70 -2.16
N THR A 165 -0.13 10.86 -3.33
CA THR A 165 -0.51 10.10 -4.54
C THR A 165 -0.31 8.60 -4.35
N THR A 166 0.77 8.15 -3.70
CA THR A 166 0.95 6.73 -3.38
C THR A 166 -0.13 6.20 -2.44
N LEU A 167 -0.52 6.95 -1.42
CA LEU A 167 -1.59 6.57 -0.49
C LEU A 167 -2.97 6.55 -1.16
N GLU A 168 -3.29 7.55 -1.98
CA GLU A 168 -4.53 7.58 -2.77
C GLU A 168 -4.61 6.38 -3.73
N ASN A 169 -3.49 6.03 -4.38
CA ASN A 169 -3.40 4.83 -5.20
C ASN A 169 -3.51 3.54 -4.37
N LEU A 170 -2.97 3.51 -3.14
CA LEU A 170 -3.08 2.35 -2.26
C LEU A 170 -4.50 2.15 -1.72
N ASP A 171 -5.19 3.23 -1.38
CA ASP A 171 -6.58 3.18 -0.89
C ASP A 171 -7.56 2.79 -2.00
N GLY A 172 -7.35 3.25 -3.24
CA GLY A 172 -8.11 2.72 -4.39
C GLY A 172 -7.92 1.21 -4.57
N ASN A 173 -6.69 0.72 -4.47
CA ASN A 173 -6.37 -0.70 -4.66
C ASN A 173 -6.78 -1.63 -3.49
N ARG A 174 -7.19 -1.09 -2.32
CA ARG A 174 -7.46 -1.90 -1.12
C ARG A 174 -8.90 -2.40 -1.02
N ASN A 175 -9.83 -1.79 -1.77
CA ASN A 175 -11.27 -2.14 -1.76
C ASN A 175 -11.86 -2.43 -3.15
N GLU A 176 -11.13 -2.18 -4.23
CA GLU A 176 -11.70 -2.38 -5.56
C GLU A 176 -11.51 -3.82 -6.03
N ARG A 177 -12.64 -4.45 -6.33
CA ARG A 177 -12.72 -5.37 -7.46
C ARG A 177 -12.23 -4.57 -8.67
N ASP A 178 -10.94 -4.63 -8.93
CA ASP A 178 -10.38 -3.96 -10.09
C ASP A 178 -11.06 -4.51 -11.35
N GLU A 179 -11.08 -3.68 -12.39
CA GLU A 179 -11.71 -4.01 -13.67
C GLU A 179 -11.21 -5.35 -14.21
N ALA A 180 -9.90 -5.63 -14.07
CA ALA A 180 -9.29 -6.90 -14.45
C ALA A 180 -9.89 -8.11 -13.73
N ARG A 181 -10.13 -8.02 -12.40
CA ARG A 181 -10.82 -9.08 -11.64
C ARG A 181 -12.25 -9.24 -12.13
N LEU A 182 -12.99 -8.15 -12.34
CA LEU A 182 -14.37 -8.23 -12.80
C LEU A 182 -14.47 -8.91 -14.17
N GLU A 183 -13.60 -8.55 -15.10
CA GLU A 183 -13.52 -9.19 -16.41
C GLU A 183 -13.22 -10.69 -16.30
N LEU A 184 -12.26 -11.08 -15.44
CA LEU A 184 -11.98 -12.50 -15.20
C LEU A 184 -13.19 -13.24 -14.62
N GLU A 185 -13.90 -12.63 -13.65
CA GLU A 185 -15.12 -13.20 -13.09
C GLU A 185 -16.20 -13.42 -14.16
N TRP A 186 -16.40 -12.46 -15.07
CA TRP A 186 -17.38 -12.59 -16.15
C TRP A 186 -17.02 -13.67 -17.17
N VAL A 187 -15.76 -13.73 -17.61
CA VAL A 187 -15.30 -14.79 -18.51
C VAL A 187 -15.45 -16.18 -17.88
N LEU A 188 -15.21 -16.32 -16.58
CA LEU A 188 -15.44 -17.57 -15.86
C LEU A 188 -16.94 -17.93 -15.77
N ILE A 189 -17.83 -16.93 -15.67
CA ILE A 189 -19.28 -17.14 -15.71
C ILE A 189 -19.72 -17.63 -17.08
N ASP A 190 -19.23 -17.00 -18.15
CA ASP A 190 -19.53 -17.42 -19.53
C ASP A 190 -19.07 -18.86 -19.76
N ALA A 191 -17.88 -19.22 -19.27
CA ALA A 191 -17.40 -20.59 -19.32
C ALA A 191 -18.30 -21.57 -18.54
N LEU A 192 -18.76 -21.20 -17.35
CA LEU A 192 -19.72 -22.01 -16.57
C LEU A 192 -21.04 -22.21 -17.34
N HIS A 193 -21.53 -21.18 -18.02
CA HIS A 193 -22.76 -21.26 -18.80
C HIS A 193 -22.61 -22.15 -20.04
N GLU A 194 -21.52 -22.02 -20.79
CA GLU A 194 -21.26 -22.84 -21.98
C GLU A 194 -21.04 -24.33 -21.63
N VAL A 195 -20.25 -24.61 -20.59
CA VAL A 195 -20.09 -25.98 -20.08
C VAL A 195 -21.43 -26.53 -19.58
N GLY A 196 -22.18 -25.74 -18.80
CA GLY A 196 -23.49 -26.13 -18.29
C GLY A 196 -24.50 -26.42 -19.40
N LYS A 197 -24.47 -25.65 -20.48
CA LYS A 197 -25.30 -25.84 -21.68
C LYS A 197 -24.97 -27.15 -22.40
N LYS A 198 -23.67 -27.45 -22.59
CA LYS A 198 -23.19 -28.67 -23.25
C LYS A 198 -23.52 -29.94 -22.44
N TYR A 199 -23.23 -29.94 -21.14
CA TYR A 199 -23.41 -31.11 -20.27
C TYR A 199 -24.67 -31.06 -19.39
N LYS A 200 -25.73 -30.37 -19.83
CA LYS A 200 -26.97 -30.23 -19.06
C LYS A 200 -27.59 -31.55 -18.60
N LYS A 201 -27.39 -32.63 -19.35
CA LYS A 201 -27.87 -33.99 -19.03
C LYS A 201 -26.85 -34.82 -18.22
N GLU A 202 -25.60 -34.35 -18.11
CA GLU A 202 -24.47 -35.05 -17.51
C GLU A 202 -23.66 -34.11 -16.58
N PRO A 203 -24.27 -33.58 -15.51
CA PRO A 203 -23.67 -32.52 -14.70
C PRO A 203 -22.30 -32.89 -14.11
N LYS A 204 -22.08 -34.17 -13.79
CA LYS A 204 -20.78 -34.67 -13.29
C LYS A 204 -19.62 -34.44 -14.27
N LYS A 205 -19.88 -34.47 -15.58
CA LYS A 205 -18.86 -34.15 -16.60
C LYS A 205 -18.54 -32.66 -16.57
N GLY A 206 -19.56 -31.81 -16.49
CA GLY A 206 -19.39 -30.36 -16.37
C GLY A 206 -18.64 -29.94 -15.10
N GLU A 207 -18.91 -30.61 -13.97
CA GLU A 207 -18.19 -30.39 -12.71
C GLU A 207 -16.69 -30.72 -12.80
N GLY A 208 -16.28 -31.61 -13.71
CA GLY A 208 -14.88 -31.95 -13.93
C GLY A 208 -14.00 -30.78 -14.38
N PHE A 209 -14.60 -29.77 -15.01
CA PHE A 209 -13.88 -28.58 -15.49
C PHE A 209 -13.62 -27.53 -14.41
N PHE A 210 -14.35 -27.58 -13.28
CA PHE A 210 -14.29 -26.53 -12.27
C PHE A 210 -14.07 -27.13 -10.88
N LYS A 211 -12.96 -26.77 -10.22
CA LYS A 211 -12.63 -27.26 -8.87
C LYS A 211 -12.98 -26.19 -7.80
N PRO A 212 -14.24 -26.14 -7.31
CA PRO A 212 -14.69 -25.07 -6.39
C PRO A 212 -13.91 -25.01 -5.07
N ARG A 213 -13.24 -26.10 -4.68
CA ARG A 213 -12.35 -26.15 -3.52
C ARG A 213 -11.18 -25.15 -3.57
N LEU A 214 -10.84 -24.64 -4.76
CA LEU A 214 -9.77 -23.65 -4.92
C LEU A 214 -10.24 -22.24 -4.52
N LEU A 215 -11.53 -21.94 -4.68
CA LEU A 215 -12.11 -20.62 -4.45
C LEU A 215 -12.19 -20.24 -2.97
N LEU A 216 -12.43 -21.21 -2.08
CA LEU A 216 -12.64 -20.96 -0.65
C LEU A 216 -11.52 -21.57 0.21
N PRO A 217 -11.16 -20.92 1.33
CA PRO A 217 -10.23 -21.51 2.28
C PRO A 217 -10.79 -22.82 2.86
N LYS A 218 -9.93 -23.83 3.01
CA LYS A 218 -10.25 -25.02 3.82
C LYS A 218 -10.62 -24.49 5.21
N GLY A 219 -11.87 -24.69 5.64
CA GLY A 219 -12.28 -24.32 6.99
C GLY A 219 -11.31 -24.96 7.99
N ARG A 220 -10.66 -24.13 8.82
CA ARG A 220 -9.94 -24.66 9.98
C ARG A 220 -10.98 -25.41 10.81
N LYS A 221 -10.82 -26.72 10.96
CA LYS A 221 -11.44 -27.43 12.09
C LYS A 221 -10.98 -26.66 13.32
N LYS A 222 -11.91 -26.06 14.06
CA LYS A 222 -11.63 -25.48 15.37
C LYS A 222 -10.95 -26.61 16.14
N ALA A 223 -9.67 -26.44 16.47
CA ALA A 223 -9.06 -27.30 17.47
C ALA A 223 -9.89 -27.07 18.72
N GLU A 224 -10.71 -28.06 19.04
CA GLU A 224 -11.37 -28.18 20.33
C GLU A 224 -10.24 -28.03 21.34
N ALA A 225 -10.32 -26.98 22.14
CA ALA A 225 -9.29 -26.63 23.09
C ALA A 225 -9.09 -27.85 23.99
N ASP A 226 -7.93 -28.49 23.84
CA ASP A 226 -7.39 -29.42 24.80
C ASP A 226 -7.11 -28.57 26.04
N VAL A 227 -8.13 -28.46 26.91
CA VAL A 227 -7.99 -27.84 28.21
C VAL A 227 -7.07 -28.76 28.99
N PRO A 228 -5.85 -28.33 29.38
CA PRO A 228 -5.02 -29.15 30.23
C PRO A 228 -5.80 -29.40 31.52
N ALA A 229 -6.06 -30.68 31.81
CA ALA A 229 -6.62 -31.12 33.07
C ALA A 229 -5.70 -30.65 34.21
N GLY A 230 -6.06 -29.53 34.86
CA GLY A 230 -5.23 -28.99 35.94
C GLY A 230 -5.51 -27.56 36.40
N ALA A 231 -6.38 -26.78 35.76
CA ALA A 231 -6.74 -25.45 36.26
C ALA A 231 -7.91 -25.53 37.25
N VAL A 232 -7.58 -25.61 38.54
CA VAL A 232 -8.54 -25.49 39.66
C VAL A 232 -9.21 -24.12 39.60
N PRO A 233 -10.55 -24.01 39.70
CA PRO A 233 -11.22 -22.71 39.77
C PRO A 233 -10.88 -22.00 41.07
N ALA A 234 -10.41 -20.76 40.98
CA ALA A 234 -10.21 -19.87 42.12
C ALA A 234 -11.59 -19.50 42.71
N THR A 235 -11.91 -20.10 43.84
CA THR A 235 -13.11 -19.78 44.63
C THR A 235 -12.94 -18.43 45.32
N THR A 236 -13.96 -17.62 45.17
CA THR A 236 -14.27 -16.36 45.84
C THR A 236 -14.11 -16.40 47.36
N ALA A 237 -13.47 -15.37 47.94
CA ALA A 237 -13.66 -14.98 49.33
C ALA A 237 -13.52 -13.45 49.47
N ALA A 238 -14.65 -12.76 49.47
CA ALA A 238 -14.76 -11.41 50.02
C ALA A 238 -16.00 -11.39 50.92
N ALA A 239 -15.78 -11.43 52.23
CA ALA A 239 -16.76 -11.11 53.25
C ALA A 239 -16.06 -10.43 54.44
N ASN A 240 -16.44 -9.17 54.63
CA ASN A 240 -16.55 -8.41 55.88
C ASN A 240 -15.29 -8.13 56.72
N ALA A 241 -14.94 -6.85 56.77
CA ALA A 241 -14.72 -6.10 58.01
C ALA A 241 -15.56 -4.81 57.94
#